data_AF-A0A2G9Z170-F1
#
_entry.id   AF-A0A2G9Z170-F1
#
_cell.length_a   1.000
_cell.length_b   1.000
_cell.length_c   1.000
_cell.angle_alpha   90.00
_cell.angle_beta   90.00
_cell.angle_gamma   90.00
#
_symmetry.space_group_name_H-M   'P 1'
#
loop_
_entity.id
_entity.type
_entity.pdbx_description
1 polymer ?
#
loop_
_entity_poly.entity_id
_entity_poly.type
_entity_poly.pdbx_seq_one_letter_code
_entity_poly.pdbx_strand_id
1 'polypeptide(L)'
;MIKIFVPHFTNFGAYTDPTHKRFFGYFTMDYYTDKNEMNFYTPVRFKIRKKKLFFYFTKTSRYSFENKPLTWLVNLAPLVYERFFCWIIPAQEVYYEIEPVK
;
A
#
# COMPACT_ATOMS: atom_id res chain seq x y z
N MET A 1 4.33 16.25 -6.36
CA MET A 1 4.48 14.80 -6.17
C MET A 1 4.32 14.50 -4.68
N ILE A 2 3.47 13.55 -4.34
CA ILE A 2 3.15 13.16 -2.95
C ILE A 2 3.58 11.71 -2.76
N LYS A 3 4.30 11.44 -1.67
CA LYS A 3 4.74 10.10 -1.28
C LYS A 3 4.01 9.70 -0.01
N ILE A 4 3.35 8.55 -0.06
CA ILE A 4 2.56 8.02 1.06
C ILE A 4 3.18 6.69 1.47
N PHE A 5 3.53 6.58 2.74
CA PHE A 5 4.00 5.36 3.37
C PHE A 5 3.12 5.08 4.58
N VAL A 6 2.40 3.98 4.55
CA VAL A 6 1.45 3.61 5.60
C VAL A 6 1.47 2.11 5.84
N PRO A 7 1.08 1.65 7.05
CA PRO A 7 0.88 0.24 7.30
C PRO A 7 -0.14 -0.36 6.32
N HIS A 8 0.17 -1.54 5.80
CA HIS A 8 -0.81 -2.30 5.04
C HIS A 8 -1.93 -2.80 5.96
N PHE A 9 -3.14 -2.99 5.45
CA PHE A 9 -4.31 -3.36 6.25
C PHE A 9 -4.14 -4.66 7.04
N THR A 10 -3.25 -5.57 6.64
CA THR A 10 -2.95 -6.80 7.37
C THR A 10 -1.88 -6.63 8.45
N ASN A 11 -1.25 -5.47 8.57
CA ASN A 11 -0.25 -5.19 9.59
C ASN A 11 -0.94 -4.77 10.90
N PHE A 12 -0.49 -5.29 12.05
CA PHE A 12 -0.96 -4.90 13.37
C PHE A 12 -0.92 -3.38 13.58
N GLY A 13 0.10 -2.69 13.05
CA GLY A 13 0.25 -1.25 13.17
C GLY A 13 -0.91 -0.45 12.58
N ALA A 14 -1.62 -1.00 11.60
CA ALA A 14 -2.82 -0.38 11.01
C ALA A 14 -4.00 -0.33 11.99
N TYR A 15 -4.01 -1.21 13.00
CA TYR A 15 -5.05 -1.34 14.02
C TYR A 15 -4.63 -0.75 15.38
N THR A 16 -3.33 -0.66 15.65
CA THR A 16 -2.82 -0.16 16.94
C THR A 16 -2.80 1.37 17.01
N ASP A 17 -2.54 2.06 15.90
CA ASP A 17 -2.48 3.52 15.88
C ASP A 17 -3.89 4.13 15.86
N PRO A 18 -4.33 4.82 16.94
CA PRO A 18 -5.67 5.42 17.00
C PRO A 18 -5.87 6.57 16.00
N THR A 19 -4.79 7.12 15.43
CA THR A 19 -4.87 8.16 14.39
C THR A 19 -5.15 7.58 13.00
N HIS A 20 -4.96 6.28 12.81
CA HIS A 20 -5.15 5.60 11.53
C HIS A 20 -6.63 5.33 11.27
N LYS A 21 -7.28 6.25 10.55
CA LYS A 21 -8.75 6.22 10.34
C LYS A 21 -9.23 5.22 9.30
N ARG A 22 -8.39 4.86 8.33
CA ARG A 22 -8.77 4.01 7.19
C ARG A 22 -7.63 3.06 6.87
N PHE A 23 -8.00 1.84 6.52
CA PHE A 23 -7.05 0.84 6.08
C PHE A 23 -6.62 1.06 4.62
N PHE A 24 -5.35 0.79 4.35
CA PHE A 24 -4.76 0.90 3.02
C PHE A 24 -4.28 -0.46 2.54
N GLY A 25 -4.68 -0.83 1.33
CA GLY A 25 -4.15 -1.95 0.55
C GLY A 25 -3.75 -1.46 -0.83
N TYR A 26 -2.94 -2.21 -1.56
CA TYR A 26 -2.31 -1.86 -2.84
C TYR A 26 -3.22 -1.16 -3.86
N PHE A 27 -4.51 -1.47 -3.88
CA PHE A 27 -5.49 -0.88 -4.81
C PHE A 27 -6.28 0.31 -4.23
N THR A 28 -6.09 0.68 -2.97
CA THR A 28 -6.84 1.78 -2.32
C THR A 28 -6.71 3.10 -3.07
N MET A 29 -5.51 3.45 -3.54
CA MET A 29 -5.32 4.70 -4.28
C MET A 29 -5.91 4.69 -5.70
N ASP A 30 -6.25 3.51 -6.24
CA ASP A 30 -6.77 3.40 -7.60
C ASP A 30 -8.16 4.04 -7.74
N TYR A 31 -8.93 4.10 -6.65
CA TYR A 31 -10.23 4.79 -6.59
C TYR A 31 -10.14 6.31 -6.85
N TYR A 32 -8.94 6.88 -6.74
CA TYR A 32 -8.69 8.29 -7.02
C TYR A 32 -8.09 8.52 -8.41
N THR A 33 -8.06 7.50 -9.26
CA THR A 33 -7.58 7.60 -10.65
C THR A 33 -8.75 7.60 -11.62
N ASP A 34 -8.61 8.29 -12.76
CA ASP A 34 -9.65 8.30 -13.80
C ASP A 34 -9.91 6.94 -14.43
N LYS A 35 -8.97 6.00 -14.29
CA LYS A 35 -9.05 4.66 -14.89
C LYS A 35 -9.95 3.70 -14.12
N ASN A 36 -10.30 4.01 -12.88
CA ASN A 36 -11.12 3.13 -12.06
C ASN A 36 -12.60 3.45 -12.29
N GLU A 37 -13.41 2.41 -12.54
CA GLU A 37 -14.86 2.52 -12.71
C GLU A 37 -15.54 3.10 -11.46
N MET A 38 -14.91 2.94 -10.29
CA MET A 38 -15.40 3.42 -9.00
C MET A 38 -14.90 4.82 -8.63
N ASN A 39 -14.45 5.63 -9.59
CA ASN A 39 -13.92 6.97 -9.34
C ASN A 39 -14.99 8.04 -8.97
N PHE A 40 -16.25 7.65 -8.84
CA PHE A 40 -17.39 8.54 -8.57
C PHE A 40 -17.48 9.02 -7.11
N TYR A 41 -16.71 8.44 -6.18
CA TYR A 41 -16.74 8.79 -4.76
C TYR A 41 -16.15 10.17 -4.42
N THR A 42 -15.37 10.75 -5.33
CA THR A 42 -14.71 12.04 -5.12
C THR A 42 -14.44 12.70 -6.46
N PRO A 43 -14.42 14.04 -6.56
CA PRO A 43 -13.96 14.74 -7.76
C PRO A 43 -12.42 14.81 -7.86
N VAL A 44 -11.69 14.49 -6.79
CA VAL A 44 -10.23 14.61 -6.76
C VAL A 44 -9.58 13.51 -7.62
N ARG A 45 -8.59 13.88 -8.43
CA ARG A 45 -7.87 12.96 -9.31
C ARG A 45 -6.37 12.97 -9.08
N PHE A 46 -5.81 11.77 -9.00
CA PHE A 46 -4.38 11.54 -8.91
C PHE A 46 -3.91 10.61 -10.03
N LYS A 47 -2.71 10.88 -10.51
CA LYS A 47 -1.94 9.96 -11.34
C LYS A 47 -0.99 9.17 -10.47
N ILE A 48 -1.12 7.85 -10.49
CA ILE A 48 -0.24 6.95 -9.75
C ILE A 48 1.03 6.71 -10.57
N ARG A 49 2.19 7.03 -10.00
CA ARG A 49 3.51 6.81 -10.60
C ARG A 49 4.10 5.48 -10.18
N LYS A 50 3.97 5.14 -8.90
CA LYS A 50 4.53 3.91 -8.34
C LYS A 50 3.69 3.43 -7.18
N LYS A 51 3.54 2.12 -7.09
CA LYS A 51 2.96 1.42 -5.95
C LYS A 51 3.83 0.25 -5.58
N LYS A 52 4.04 0.02 -4.29
CA LYS A 52 4.85 -1.11 -3.84
C LYS A 52 4.40 -1.59 -2.47
N LEU A 53 4.24 -2.90 -2.31
CA LEU A 53 4.15 -3.54 -1.00
C LEU A 53 5.55 -3.81 -0.46
N PHE A 54 5.76 -3.61 0.82
CA PHE A 54 7.04 -3.86 1.48
C PHE A 54 6.94 -4.93 2.56
N PHE A 55 7.97 -5.77 2.59
CA PHE A 55 8.20 -6.77 3.62
C PHE A 55 9.60 -6.56 4.20
N TYR A 56 9.70 -6.63 5.52
CA TYR A 56 10.91 -6.45 6.29
C TYR A 56 11.10 -7.64 7.23
N PHE A 57 12.33 -8.14 7.33
CA PHE A 57 12.70 -9.18 8.30
C PHE A 57 12.68 -8.59 9.70
N THR A 58 13.19 -7.38 9.81
CA THR A 58 13.11 -6.58 11.03
C THR A 58 12.94 -5.13 10.66
N LYS A 59 11.99 -4.48 11.33
CA LYS A 59 11.74 -3.04 11.21
C LYS A 59 11.65 -2.45 12.60
N THR A 60 12.70 -1.73 12.97
CA THR A 60 12.81 -0.92 14.19
C THR A 60 12.97 0.54 13.79
N SER A 61 12.74 1.48 14.71
CA SER A 61 12.93 2.93 14.48
C SER A 61 14.32 3.31 13.94
N ARG A 62 15.34 2.47 14.16
CA ARG A 62 16.74 2.70 13.77
C ARG A 62 17.22 1.89 12.57
N TYR A 63 16.58 0.74 12.29
CA TYR A 63 17.05 -0.21 11.27
C TYR A 63 15.86 -0.85 10.57
N SER A 64 15.97 -0.94 9.25
CA SER A 64 14.96 -1.59 8.40
C SER A 64 15.67 -2.52 7.43
N PHE A 65 15.52 -3.83 7.64
CA PHE A 65 16.05 -4.84 6.74
C PHE A 65 14.93 -5.36 5.85
N GLU A 66 14.93 -4.92 4.60
CA GLU A 66 13.92 -5.30 3.60
C GLU A 66 14.17 -6.72 3.07
N ASN A 67 13.09 -7.49 2.97
CA ASN A 67 13.06 -8.79 2.32
C ASN A 67 12.89 -8.56 0.83
N LYS A 68 13.97 -8.12 0.17
CA LYS A 68 13.97 -7.86 -1.28
C LYS A 68 13.39 -9.00 -2.13
N PRO A 69 13.69 -10.29 -1.90
CA PRO A 69 13.14 -11.36 -2.75
C PRO A 69 11.64 -11.52 -2.58
N LEU A 70 11.14 -11.55 -1.33
CA LEU A 70 9.71 -11.68 -1.04
C LEU A 70 8.94 -10.46 -1.55
N THR A 71 9.48 -9.28 -1.29
CA THR A 71 8.95 -8.01 -1.79
C THR A 71 8.85 -8.03 -3.31
N TRP A 72 9.89 -8.45 -4.02
CA TRP A 72 9.86 -8.54 -5.48
C TRP A 72 8.79 -9.52 -5.98
N LEU A 73 8.72 -10.72 -5.41
CA LEU A 73 7.75 -11.74 -5.79
C LEU A 73 6.30 -11.27 -5.64
N VAL A 74 5.98 -10.67 -4.48
CA VAL A 74 4.63 -10.19 -4.17
C VAL A 74 4.21 -9.05 -5.10
N ASN A 75 5.14 -8.15 -5.44
CA ASN A 75 4.84 -7.03 -6.33
C ASN A 75 4.69 -7.44 -7.81
N LEU A 76 5.05 -8.67 -8.19
CA LEU A 76 4.78 -9.19 -9.54
C LEU A 76 3.29 -9.47 -9.75
N ALA A 77 2.59 -9.95 -8.70
CA ALA A 77 1.18 -10.30 -8.74
C ALA A 77 0.45 -9.82 -7.47
N PRO A 78 0.34 -8.49 -7.24
CA PRO A 78 -0.19 -7.94 -6.00
C PRO A 78 -1.65 -8.32 -5.75
N LEU A 79 -2.46 -8.47 -6.80
CA LEU A 79 -3.86 -8.88 -6.68
C LEU A 79 -4.01 -10.31 -6.11
N VAL A 80 -3.18 -11.24 -6.60
CA VAL A 80 -3.21 -12.64 -6.15
C VAL A 80 -2.74 -12.70 -4.69
N TYR A 81 -1.69 -11.96 -4.37
CA TYR A 81 -1.19 -11.86 -3.01
C TYR A 81 -2.24 -11.29 -2.03
N GLU A 82 -2.84 -10.14 -2.33
CA GLU A 82 -3.83 -9.52 -1.45
C GLU A 82 -5.11 -10.36 -1.29
N ARG A 83 -5.47 -11.14 -2.31
CA ARG A 83 -6.67 -11.98 -2.25
C ARG A 83 -6.48 -13.25 -1.42
N PHE A 84 -5.31 -13.89 -1.50
CA PHE A 84 -5.12 -15.25 -0.96
C PHE A 84 -4.06 -15.35 0.14
N PHE A 85 -2.98 -14.57 0.07
CA PHE A 85 -1.79 -14.79 0.90
C PHE A 85 -1.58 -13.72 1.97
N CYS A 86 -2.28 -12.60 1.90
CA CYS A 86 -2.06 -11.45 2.79
C CYS A 86 -2.29 -11.75 4.27
N TRP A 87 -3.13 -12.73 4.61
CA TRP A 87 -3.37 -13.12 6.00
C TRP A 87 -2.38 -14.16 6.52
N ILE A 88 -1.71 -14.89 5.63
CA ILE A 88 -0.68 -15.88 5.99
C ILE A 88 0.67 -15.17 6.18
N ILE A 89 1.00 -14.27 5.25
CA ILE A 89 2.22 -13.47 5.28
C ILE A 89 1.78 -12.02 5.22
N PRO A 90 1.51 -11.35 6.35
CA PRO A 90 1.03 -9.98 6.35
C PRO A 90 2.06 -9.02 5.76
N ALA A 91 1.64 -8.25 4.76
CA ALA A 91 2.44 -7.14 4.25
C ALA A 91 2.55 -6.10 5.36
N GLN A 92 3.72 -5.50 5.47
CA GLN A 92 3.96 -4.53 6.54
C GLN A 92 3.56 -3.14 6.10
N GLU A 93 3.93 -2.73 4.90
CA GLU A 93 3.69 -1.37 4.42
C GLU A 93 3.28 -1.31 2.97
N VAL A 94 2.52 -0.27 2.64
CA VAL A 94 2.24 0.12 1.28
C VAL A 94 2.82 1.49 1.00
N TYR A 95 3.50 1.57 -0.14
CA TYR A 95 4.03 2.81 -0.68
C TYR A 95 3.25 3.23 -1.91
N TYR A 96 2.90 4.51 -1.95
CA TYR A 96 2.35 5.17 -3.13
C TYR A 96 3.15 6.40 -3.48
N GLU A 97 3.40 6.58 -4.76
CA GLU A 97 3.92 7.80 -5.34
C GLU A 97 2.86 8.32 -6.31
N ILE A 98 2.25 9.46 -5.95
CA ILE A 98 1.11 10.02 -6.66
C ILE A 98 1.35 11.48 -7.04
N GLU A 99 0.76 11.90 -8.15
CA GLU A 99 0.79 13.28 -8.62
C GLU A 99 -0.65 13.80 -8.76
N PRO A 100 -0.97 14.99 -8.23
CA PRO A 100 -2.28 15.60 -8.44
C PRO A 100 -2.45 15.96 -9.92
N VAL A 101 -3.61 15.63 -10.47
CA VAL A 101 -4.03 16.12 -11.79
C VAL A 101 -4.68 17.49 -11.55
N LYS A 102 -4.19 18.52 -12.24
CA LYS A 102 -4.75 19.88 -12.18
C LYS A 102 -6.03 19.99 -12.98
#